data_AF-A0AAV3P3W1-F1
#
_entry.id   AF-A0AAV3P3W1-F1
#
_cell.length_a   1.000
_cell.length_b   1.000
_cell.length_c   1.000
_cell.angle_alpha   90.00
_cell.angle_beta   90.00
_cell.angle_gamma   90.00
#
_symmetry.space_group_name_H-M   'P 1'
#
loop_
_entity.id
_entity.type
_entity.pdbx_description
1 polymer ?
#
loop_
_entity_poly.entity_id
_entity_poly.type
_entity_poly.pdbx_seq_one_letter_code
_entity_poly.pdbx_strand_id
1 'polypeptide(L)'
;MSDKYGSIFSLRLGPRRALVLSNWETIKECFTINDRIFASRPSLAIGKYLAYNNAGFALVPYGPYWREMRKMVTLNLLTYNMLEKLKHVRLSEVDHCIEGLKSQCIKKGGDYVPLKVNLSKHVEHLTMNIAIRMLVGRRFSGEDSEDGRFVEAVKKELYLCGVFVASDAIPWLEWMDIGGFVGEMKKVALEADRVLDSWVIEHVERMKDGKNNGGKEERDFMDVMLAMLPEDEMIGGFKRQVVIKATVMVSNS
;
A
#
# COMPACT_ATOMS: atom_id res chain seq x y z
N MET A 1 29.44 -5.83 -10.25
CA MET A 1 29.76 -4.38 -10.21
C MET A 1 30.53 -4.04 -8.95
N SER A 2 30.00 -4.38 -7.77
CA SER A 2 30.70 -4.27 -6.47
C SER A 2 32.09 -4.94 -6.49
N ASP A 3 32.20 -6.13 -7.08
CA ASP A 3 33.47 -6.87 -7.13
C ASP A 3 34.57 -6.13 -7.90
N LYS A 4 34.19 -5.24 -8.83
CA LYS A 4 35.11 -4.48 -9.68
C LYS A 4 35.36 -3.06 -9.17
N TYR A 5 34.34 -2.41 -8.60
CA TYR A 5 34.38 -0.99 -8.25
C TYR A 5 34.38 -0.72 -6.73
N GLY A 6 34.34 -1.78 -5.92
CA GLY A 6 34.27 -1.69 -4.47
C GLY A 6 32.84 -1.61 -3.93
N SER A 7 32.71 -1.53 -2.60
CA SER A 7 31.43 -1.56 -1.91
C SER A 7 30.58 -0.29 -2.08
N ILE A 8 31.20 0.81 -2.54
CA ILE A 8 30.56 2.09 -2.80
C ILE A 8 30.96 2.52 -4.21
N PHE A 9 29.99 2.64 -5.11
CA PHE A 9 30.24 3.07 -6.48
C PHE A 9 29.07 3.89 -7.03
N SER A 10 29.33 4.71 -8.04
CA SER A 10 28.30 5.54 -8.66
C SER A 10 27.90 5.04 -10.04
N LEU A 11 26.61 5.03 -10.33
CA LEU A 11 26.04 4.82 -11.65
C LEU A 11 25.51 6.15 -12.20
N ARG A 12 25.59 6.33 -13.51
CA ARG A 12 25.00 7.48 -14.20
C ARG A 12 23.72 7.04 -14.91
N LEU A 13 22.57 7.48 -14.40
CA LEU A 13 21.24 7.21 -14.93
C LEU A 13 20.76 8.48 -15.67
N GLY A 14 21.08 8.57 -16.96
CA GLY A 14 20.86 9.78 -17.75
C GLY A 14 21.61 10.99 -17.17
N PRO A 15 20.92 12.11 -16.84
CA PRO A 15 21.55 13.27 -16.21
C PRO A 15 21.76 13.08 -14.70
N ARG A 16 21.13 12.08 -14.07
CA ARG A 16 21.21 11.84 -12.62
C ARG A 16 22.35 10.88 -12.28
N ARG A 17 22.96 11.07 -11.11
CA ARG A 17 23.94 10.14 -10.54
C ARG A 17 23.29 9.37 -9.40
N ALA A 18 23.34 8.05 -9.44
CA ALA A 18 22.92 7.17 -8.35
C ALA A 18 24.16 6.64 -7.64
N LEU A 19 24.18 6.73 -6.31
CA LEU A 19 25.19 6.09 -5.48
C LEU A 19 24.67 4.72 -5.06
N VAL A 20 25.45 3.68 -5.30
CA VAL A 20 25.15 2.31 -4.90
C VAL A 20 26.01 1.94 -3.71
N LEU A 21 25.36 1.52 -2.63
CA LEU A 21 25.99 1.01 -1.41
C LEU A 21 25.74 -0.49 -1.35
N SER A 22 26.81 -1.27 -1.19
CA SER A 22 26.76 -2.73 -1.22
C SER A 22 27.46 -3.40 -0.03
N ASN A 23 27.79 -2.64 1.01
CA ASN A 23 28.27 -3.15 2.30
C ASN A 23 27.36 -2.74 3.47
N TRP A 24 27.27 -3.61 4.46
CA TRP A 24 26.42 -3.43 5.64
C TRP A 24 26.82 -2.21 6.47
N GLU A 25 28.12 -1.98 6.66
CA GLU A 25 28.64 -0.92 7.52
C GLU A 25 28.19 0.47 7.05
N THR A 26 28.33 0.75 5.75
CA THR A 26 27.91 2.04 5.18
C THR A 26 26.40 2.17 5.14
N ILE A 27 25.67 1.10 4.81
CA ILE A 27 24.19 1.09 4.85
C ILE A 27 23.71 1.42 6.26
N LYS A 28 24.29 0.78 7.29
CA LYS A 28 23.97 1.04 8.68
C LYS A 28 24.25 2.50 9.05
N GLU A 29 25.40 3.04 8.67
CA GLU A 29 25.72 4.46 8.92
C GLU A 29 24.72 5.41 8.25
N CYS A 30 24.34 5.14 6.99
CA CYS A 30 23.34 5.92 6.26
C CYS A 30 21.96 5.92 6.91
N PHE A 31 21.51 4.78 7.44
CA PHE A 31 20.16 4.62 8.01
C PHE A 31 20.09 4.72 9.54
N THR A 32 21.20 5.08 10.20
CA THR A 32 21.22 5.33 11.66
C THR A 32 21.77 6.71 12.00
N ILE A 33 23.04 6.98 11.69
CA ILE A 33 23.71 8.25 12.02
C ILE A 33 23.24 9.36 11.09
N ASN A 34 23.09 9.04 9.80
CA ASN A 34 22.77 10.00 8.74
C ASN A 34 21.35 9.82 8.18
N ASP A 35 20.46 9.15 8.92
CA ASP A 35 19.14 8.72 8.48
C ASP A 35 18.32 9.86 7.85
N ARG A 36 18.37 11.05 8.44
CA ARG A 36 17.66 12.24 7.96
C ARG A 36 18.16 12.73 6.60
N ILE A 37 19.45 12.61 6.30
CA ILE A 37 20.03 13.03 5.02
C ILE A 37 19.56 12.10 3.90
N PHE A 38 19.47 10.80 4.19
CA PHE A 38 19.07 9.76 3.24
C PHE A 38 17.56 9.44 3.28
N ALA A 39 16.78 10.15 4.10
CA ALA A 39 15.34 9.91 4.24
C ALA A 39 14.53 10.34 3.02
N SER A 40 15.03 11.30 2.23
CA SER A 40 14.26 11.85 1.11
C SER A 40 14.10 10.84 -0.03
N ARG A 41 12.94 10.89 -0.71
CA ARG A 41 12.62 10.06 -1.87
C ARG A 41 12.74 10.87 -3.16
N PRO A 42 13.35 10.31 -4.22
CA PRO A 42 13.26 10.94 -5.54
C PRO A 42 11.82 10.89 -6.03
N SER A 43 11.35 11.97 -6.66
CA SER A 43 10.07 11.94 -7.38
C SER A 43 10.23 11.14 -8.66
N LEU A 44 9.73 9.90 -8.63
CA LEU A 44 9.73 8.95 -9.73
C LEU A 44 8.32 8.85 -10.35
N ALA A 45 8.22 8.24 -11.53
CA ALA A 45 6.97 8.01 -12.25
C ALA A 45 5.94 7.28 -11.37
N ILE A 46 6.38 6.29 -10.59
CA ILE A 46 5.51 5.53 -9.69
C ILE A 46 4.78 6.44 -8.68
N GLY A 47 5.50 7.34 -8.01
CA GLY A 47 4.91 8.27 -7.06
C GLY A 47 4.03 9.31 -7.74
N LYS A 48 4.43 9.76 -8.94
CA LYS A 48 3.69 10.73 -9.76
C LYS A 48 2.33 10.17 -10.23
N TYR A 49 2.30 8.95 -10.75
CA TYR A 49 1.12 8.39 -11.43
C TYR A 49 0.30 7.41 -10.60
N LEU A 50 0.89 6.64 -9.68
CA LEU A 50 0.15 5.70 -8.83
C LEU A 50 -0.15 6.26 -7.44
N ALA A 51 0.75 7.06 -6.87
CA ALA A 51 0.58 7.58 -5.50
C ALA A 51 0.07 9.02 -5.44
N TYR A 52 -0.91 9.37 -6.28
CA TYR A 52 -1.60 10.66 -6.26
C TYR A 52 -0.64 11.87 -6.30
N ASN A 53 0.27 11.89 -7.27
CA ASN A 53 1.30 12.92 -7.37
C ASN A 53 2.15 13.07 -6.09
N ASN A 54 2.60 11.93 -5.56
CA ASN A 54 3.36 11.80 -4.32
C ASN A 54 2.62 12.21 -3.04
N ALA A 55 1.29 12.07 -2.98
CA ALA A 55 0.56 12.25 -1.72
C ALA A 55 0.81 11.08 -0.74
N GLY A 56 1.13 9.89 -1.27
CA GLY A 56 1.43 8.69 -0.46
C GLY A 56 2.72 8.85 0.34
N PHE A 57 2.64 8.70 1.67
CA PHE A 57 3.77 9.02 2.56
C PHE A 57 5.01 8.11 2.38
N ALA A 58 4.89 6.94 1.75
CA ALA A 58 6.04 6.09 1.43
C ALA A 58 6.90 6.62 0.27
N LEU A 59 6.31 7.40 -0.64
CA LEU A 59 6.95 7.87 -1.87
C LEU A 59 7.18 9.39 -1.90
N VAL A 60 6.54 10.13 -1.00
CA VAL A 60 6.72 11.58 -0.90
C VAL A 60 8.15 11.95 -0.44
N PRO A 61 8.76 13.02 -0.99
CA PRO A 61 10.03 13.54 -0.49
C PRO A 61 9.96 13.89 1.01
N TYR A 62 11.11 13.77 1.68
CA TYR A 62 11.18 14.08 3.11
C TYR A 62 10.88 15.56 3.35
N GLY A 63 9.98 15.85 4.29
CA GLY A 63 9.55 17.20 4.61
C GLY A 63 8.58 17.26 5.79
N PRO A 64 8.01 18.44 6.10
CA PRO A 64 6.99 18.60 7.14
C PRO A 64 5.80 17.65 6.95
N TYR A 65 5.23 17.58 5.73
CA TYR A 65 4.12 16.68 5.41
C TYR A 65 4.46 15.21 5.65
N TRP A 66 5.60 14.73 5.15
CA TRP A 66 6.04 13.35 5.40
C TRP A 66 6.14 13.02 6.89
N ARG A 67 6.69 13.94 7.69
CA ARG A 67 6.85 13.73 9.14
C ARG A 67 5.49 13.68 9.84
N GLU A 68 4.57 14.54 9.45
CA GLU A 68 3.21 14.58 9.97
C GLU A 68 2.45 13.28 9.64
N MET A 69 2.47 12.87 8.37
CA MET A 69 1.84 11.61 7.93
C MET A 69 2.46 10.39 8.61
N ARG A 70 3.79 10.30 8.66
CA ARG A 70 4.48 9.20 9.35
C ARG A 70 4.11 9.15 10.83
N LYS A 71 4.05 10.31 11.49
CA LYS A 71 3.62 10.41 12.89
C LYS A 71 2.18 9.93 13.05
N MET A 72 1.26 10.39 12.21
CA MET A 72 -0.15 10.01 12.26
C MET A 72 -0.33 8.50 12.07
N VAL A 73 0.26 7.92 11.02
CA VAL A 73 0.17 6.48 10.72
C VAL A 73 0.75 5.65 11.87
N THR A 74 1.94 6.02 12.37
CA THR A 74 2.60 5.28 13.46
C THR A 74 1.84 5.36 14.78
N LEU A 75 1.31 6.55 15.12
CA LEU A 75 0.66 6.80 16.40
C LEU A 75 -0.82 6.44 16.44
N ASN A 76 -1.45 6.10 15.32
CA ASN A 76 -2.88 5.81 15.30
C ASN A 76 -3.22 4.53 14.55
N LEU A 77 -2.63 4.29 13.38
CA LEU A 77 -2.95 3.11 12.57
C LEU A 77 -2.11 1.89 12.98
N LEU A 78 -0.82 2.10 13.22
CA LEU A 78 0.14 1.02 13.51
C LEU A 78 0.47 0.90 15.01
N THR A 79 -0.41 1.40 15.88
CA THR A 79 -0.21 1.26 17.32
C THR A 79 -0.45 -0.17 17.79
N TYR A 80 0.23 -0.54 18.87
CA TYR A 80 -0.03 -1.80 19.57
C TYR A 80 -1.53 -1.98 19.88
N ASN A 81 -2.19 -0.92 20.37
CA ASN A 81 -3.61 -0.96 20.69
C ASN A 81 -4.49 -1.23 19.46
N MET A 82 -4.17 -0.65 18.30
CA MET A 82 -4.90 -0.91 17.06
C MET A 82 -4.66 -2.34 16.56
N LEU A 83 -3.42 -2.81 16.61
CA LEU A 83 -3.03 -4.17 16.23
C LEU A 83 -3.63 -5.25 17.14
N GLU A 84 -3.82 -4.95 18.43
CA GLU A 84 -4.51 -5.83 19.38
C GLU A 84 -6.03 -5.84 19.15
N LYS A 85 -6.66 -4.69 18.88
CA LYS A 85 -8.08 -4.64 18.50
C LYS A 85 -8.35 -5.50 17.26
N LEU A 86 -7.56 -5.30 16.21
CA LEU A 86 -7.67 -6.03 14.95
C LEU A 86 -6.99 -7.41 14.97
N LYS A 87 -6.53 -7.90 16.12
CA LYS A 87 -5.94 -9.24 16.26
C LYS A 87 -6.95 -10.33 15.90
N HIS A 88 -8.20 -10.15 16.32
CA HIS A 88 -9.27 -11.10 16.04
C HIS A 88 -9.53 -11.24 14.54
N VAL A 89 -9.38 -10.16 13.75
CA VAL A 89 -9.47 -10.20 12.28
C VAL A 89 -8.47 -11.20 11.73
N ARG A 90 -7.18 -11.02 12.06
CA ARG A 90 -6.10 -11.91 11.58
C ARG A 90 -6.33 -13.37 11.97
N LEU A 91 -6.70 -13.63 13.21
CA LEU A 91 -6.98 -14.99 13.68
C LEU A 91 -8.16 -15.61 12.93
N SER A 92 -9.28 -14.88 12.81
CA SER A 92 -10.46 -15.38 12.10
C SER A 92 -10.21 -15.65 10.61
N GLU A 93 -9.36 -14.87 9.95
CA GLU A 93 -9.00 -15.10 8.55
C GLU A 93 -8.06 -16.30 8.38
N VAL A 94 -7.14 -16.51 9.32
CA VAL A 94 -6.28 -17.71 9.35
C VAL A 94 -7.13 -18.96 9.57
N ASP A 95 -8.03 -18.94 10.55
CA ASP A 95 -8.93 -20.06 10.84
C ASP A 95 -9.79 -20.39 9.60
N HIS A 96 -10.38 -19.38 8.97
CA HIS A 96 -11.15 -19.58 7.75
C HIS A 96 -10.31 -20.16 6.59
N CYS A 97 -9.06 -19.71 6.44
CA CYS A 97 -8.15 -20.26 5.43
C CYS A 97 -7.84 -21.75 5.69
N ILE A 98 -7.58 -22.11 6.95
CA ILE A 98 -7.32 -23.49 7.36
C ILE A 98 -8.57 -24.37 7.16
N GLU A 99 -9.75 -23.88 7.55
CA GLU A 99 -11.02 -24.58 7.33
C GLU A 99 -11.31 -24.80 5.85
N GLY A 100 -11.07 -23.77 5.02
CA GLY A 100 -11.17 -23.86 3.57
C GLY A 100 -10.26 -24.94 3.00
N LEU A 101 -8.98 -24.97 3.40
CA LEU A 101 -8.03 -26.02 2.99
C LEU A 101 -8.48 -27.41 3.46
N LYS A 102 -8.91 -27.53 4.72
CA LYS A 102 -9.40 -28.80 5.28
C LYS A 102 -10.60 -29.32 4.51
N SER A 103 -11.54 -28.45 4.14
CA SER A 103 -12.74 -28.82 3.38
C SER A 103 -12.41 -29.39 2.00
N GLN A 104 -11.36 -28.88 1.33
CA GLN A 104 -10.90 -29.37 0.04
C GLN A 104 -10.24 -30.75 0.11
N CYS A 105 -9.70 -31.10 1.27
CA CYS A 105 -9.07 -32.40 1.52
C CYS A 105 -10.08 -33.51 1.86
N ILE A 106 -11.36 -33.19 2.08
CA ILE A 106 -12.41 -34.15 2.49
C ILE A 106 -13.28 -34.49 1.29
N LYS A 107 -13.38 -35.78 0.93
CA LYS A 107 -14.35 -36.27 -0.07
C LYS A 107 -15.77 -36.29 0.48
N LYS A 108 -16.77 -36.30 -0.43
CA LYS A 108 -18.14 -36.77 -0.11
C LYS A 108 -18.04 -38.23 0.36
N GLY A 109 -18.04 -38.43 1.69
CA GLY A 109 -17.82 -39.73 2.34
C GLY A 109 -16.90 -39.70 3.57
N GLY A 110 -16.17 -38.60 3.81
CA GLY A 110 -15.37 -38.41 5.02
C GLY A 110 -13.90 -38.82 4.91
N ASP A 111 -13.49 -39.44 3.80
CA ASP A 111 -12.10 -39.84 3.57
C ASP A 111 -11.22 -38.64 3.16
N TYR A 112 -10.01 -38.59 3.73
CA TYR A 112 -8.98 -37.62 3.38
C TYR A 112 -8.28 -38.00 2.08
N VAL A 113 -8.14 -37.05 1.16
CA VAL A 113 -7.41 -37.24 -0.10
C VAL A 113 -6.22 -36.30 -0.16
N PRO A 114 -5.02 -36.80 -0.51
CA PRO A 114 -3.87 -35.94 -0.80
C PRO A 114 -4.20 -35.00 -1.96
N LEU A 115 -4.26 -33.70 -1.69
CA LEU A 115 -4.51 -32.65 -2.69
C LEU A 115 -3.27 -31.78 -2.87
N LYS A 116 -2.89 -31.53 -4.11
CA LYS A 116 -1.89 -30.50 -4.43
C LYS A 116 -2.58 -29.15 -4.39
N VAL A 117 -2.15 -28.29 -3.46
CA VAL A 117 -2.68 -26.93 -3.30
C VAL A 117 -1.61 -25.91 -3.71
N ASN A 118 -2.06 -24.77 -4.27
CA ASN A 118 -1.19 -23.64 -4.55
C ASN A 118 -1.13 -22.73 -3.32
N LEU A 119 -0.12 -22.92 -2.46
CA LEU A 119 0.03 -22.13 -1.24
C LEU A 119 0.13 -20.63 -1.49
N SER A 120 0.76 -20.21 -2.59
CA SER A 120 0.88 -18.79 -2.93
C SER A 120 -0.48 -18.13 -3.09
N LYS A 121 -1.43 -18.79 -3.79
CA LYS A 121 -2.80 -18.28 -3.94
C LYS A 121 -3.54 -18.17 -2.60
N HIS A 122 -3.35 -19.15 -1.70
CA HIS A 122 -3.99 -19.12 -0.39
C HIS A 122 -3.43 -18.03 0.52
N VAL A 123 -2.10 -17.86 0.54
CA VAL A 123 -1.43 -16.80 1.30
C VAL A 123 -1.80 -15.43 0.75
N GLU A 124 -1.86 -15.28 -0.57
CA GLU A 124 -2.32 -14.06 -1.23
C GLU A 124 -3.75 -13.72 -0.81
N HIS A 125 -4.69 -14.66 -0.95
CA HIS A 125 -6.09 -14.45 -0.55
C HIS A 125 -6.22 -14.13 0.95
N LEU A 126 -5.47 -14.82 1.81
CA LEU A 126 -5.43 -14.56 3.26
C LEU A 126 -4.93 -13.13 3.54
N THR A 127 -3.84 -12.73 2.90
CA THR A 127 -3.23 -11.40 3.11
C THR A 127 -4.18 -10.30 2.64
N MET A 128 -4.83 -10.47 1.49
CA MET A 128 -5.79 -9.49 0.98
C MET A 128 -7.05 -9.40 1.84
N ASN A 129 -7.57 -10.53 2.35
CA ASN A 129 -8.70 -10.51 3.29
C ASN A 129 -8.36 -9.75 4.56
N ILE A 130 -7.19 -10.01 5.15
CA ILE A 130 -6.73 -9.30 6.34
C ILE A 130 -6.60 -7.81 6.04
N ALA A 131 -5.92 -7.46 4.95
CA ALA A 131 -5.71 -6.07 4.53
C ALA A 131 -7.03 -5.32 4.35
N ILE A 132 -7.97 -5.85 3.56
CA ILE A 132 -9.27 -5.20 3.30
C ILE A 132 -10.08 -5.07 4.60
N ARG A 133 -10.12 -6.11 5.45
CA ARG A 133 -10.83 -6.02 6.73
C ARG A 133 -10.22 -4.99 7.68
N MET A 134 -8.89 -4.84 7.68
CA MET A 134 -8.23 -3.82 8.49
C MET A 134 -8.44 -2.41 7.95
N LEU A 135 -8.54 -2.26 6.62
CA LEU A 135 -8.68 -0.96 5.96
C LEU A 135 -10.09 -0.41 5.99
N VAL A 136 -11.09 -1.26 5.70
CA VAL A 136 -12.49 -0.85 5.43
C VAL A 136 -13.52 -1.69 6.19
N GLY A 137 -13.08 -2.49 7.16
CA GLY A 137 -13.97 -3.19 8.11
C GLY A 137 -14.75 -4.38 7.56
N ARG A 138 -14.73 -4.63 6.24
CA ARG A 138 -15.49 -5.71 5.58
C ARG A 138 -14.61 -6.78 4.96
N ARG A 139 -15.19 -7.97 4.77
CA ARG A 139 -14.51 -9.13 4.17
C ARG A 139 -14.42 -8.98 2.65
N PHE A 140 -13.36 -9.52 2.05
CA PHE A 140 -13.19 -9.56 0.60
C PHE A 140 -14.35 -10.31 -0.05
N SER A 141 -15.00 -9.67 -1.01
CA SER A 141 -16.20 -10.21 -1.66
C SER A 141 -15.90 -11.12 -2.87
N GLY A 142 -14.63 -11.45 -3.13
CA GLY A 142 -14.21 -12.32 -4.22
C GLY A 142 -13.61 -11.57 -5.42
N GLU A 143 -13.03 -12.31 -6.36
CA GLU A 143 -12.30 -11.75 -7.51
C GLU A 143 -13.19 -10.94 -8.47
N ASP A 144 -14.47 -11.31 -8.59
CA ASP A 144 -15.44 -10.62 -9.47
C ASP A 144 -16.09 -9.37 -8.81
N SER A 145 -15.65 -9.01 -7.60
CA SER A 145 -16.22 -7.89 -6.83
C SER A 145 -15.44 -6.58 -7.03
N GLU A 146 -15.95 -5.47 -6.46
CA GLU A 146 -15.19 -4.20 -6.42
C GLU A 146 -13.85 -4.38 -5.70
N ASP A 147 -13.85 -5.15 -4.61
CA ASP A 147 -12.64 -5.47 -3.84
C ASP A 147 -11.66 -6.29 -4.69
N GLY A 148 -12.17 -7.17 -5.57
CA GLY A 148 -11.39 -7.95 -6.53
C GLY A 148 -10.65 -7.07 -7.53
N ARG A 149 -11.33 -6.05 -8.06
CA ARG A 149 -10.71 -5.03 -8.94
C ARG A 149 -9.61 -4.25 -8.23
N PHE A 150 -9.82 -3.91 -6.96
CA PHE A 150 -8.80 -3.25 -6.14
C PHE A 150 -7.58 -4.14 -5.92
N VAL A 151 -7.79 -5.41 -5.55
CA VAL A 151 -6.71 -6.37 -5.36
C VAL A 151 -5.89 -6.54 -6.65
N GLU A 152 -6.55 -6.65 -7.80
CA GLU A 152 -5.86 -6.72 -9.09
C GLU A 152 -5.07 -5.44 -9.41
N ALA A 153 -5.62 -4.26 -9.10
CA ALA A 153 -4.91 -3.00 -9.25
C ALA A 153 -3.66 -2.94 -8.35
N VAL A 154 -3.75 -3.39 -7.10
CA VAL A 154 -2.60 -3.47 -6.16
C VAL A 154 -1.52 -4.43 -6.69
N LYS A 155 -1.90 -5.59 -7.25
CA LYS A 155 -0.91 -6.51 -7.84
C LYS A 155 -0.17 -5.88 -9.03
N LYS A 156 -0.91 -5.21 -9.92
CA LYS A 156 -0.31 -4.49 -11.05
C LYS A 156 0.58 -3.35 -10.58
N GLU A 157 0.17 -2.60 -9.56
CA GLU A 157 0.99 -1.57 -8.93
C GLU A 157 2.30 -2.13 -8.36
N LEU A 158 2.26 -3.24 -7.63
CA LEU A 158 3.46 -3.90 -7.11
C LEU A 158 4.42 -4.31 -8.23
N TYR A 159 3.89 -4.83 -9.34
CA TYR A 159 4.69 -5.11 -10.53
C TYR A 159 5.31 -3.82 -11.10
N LEU A 160 4.52 -2.77 -11.27
CA LEU A 160 4.95 -1.48 -11.81
C LEU A 160 5.93 -0.73 -10.88
N CYS A 161 5.94 -1.01 -9.58
CA CYS A 161 6.95 -0.49 -8.66
C CYS A 161 8.35 -1.06 -8.96
N GLY A 162 8.42 -2.27 -9.52
CA GLY A 162 9.68 -2.94 -9.84
C GLY A 162 10.23 -2.66 -11.24
N VAL A 163 9.44 -2.07 -12.15
CA VAL A 163 9.89 -1.83 -13.53
C VAL A 163 10.77 -0.60 -13.63
N PHE A 164 11.72 -0.64 -14.56
CA PHE A 164 12.52 0.53 -14.92
C PHE A 164 11.77 1.42 -15.90
N VAL A 165 11.33 2.59 -15.45
CA VAL A 165 10.68 3.59 -16.31
C VAL A 165 11.75 4.49 -16.94
N ALA A 166 11.84 4.49 -18.28
CA ALA A 166 12.89 5.25 -18.99
C ALA A 166 12.89 6.75 -18.66
N SER A 167 11.71 7.35 -18.42
CA SER A 167 11.57 8.76 -18.07
C SER A 167 12.13 9.12 -16.68
N ASP A 168 12.28 8.16 -15.77
CA ASP A 168 12.91 8.39 -14.47
C ASP A 168 14.42 8.64 -14.59
N ALA A 169 15.03 8.03 -15.61
CA ALA A 169 16.42 8.27 -15.99
C ALA A 169 16.57 9.38 -17.02
N ILE A 170 15.63 9.54 -17.95
CA ILE A 170 15.72 10.51 -19.06
C ILE A 170 14.39 11.28 -19.18
N PRO A 171 14.19 12.35 -18.38
CA PRO A 171 12.86 12.98 -18.23
C PRO A 171 12.23 13.51 -19.52
N TRP A 172 13.03 13.99 -20.48
CA TRP A 172 12.50 14.52 -21.75
C TRP A 172 11.94 13.45 -22.70
N LEU A 173 12.11 12.16 -22.39
CA LEU A 173 11.51 11.05 -23.13
C LEU A 173 10.17 10.58 -22.53
N GLU A 174 9.62 11.28 -21.52
CA GLU A 174 8.34 10.92 -20.89
C GLU A 174 7.18 10.79 -21.90
N TRP A 175 7.14 11.65 -22.92
CA TRP A 175 6.09 11.65 -23.94
C TRP A 175 6.08 10.39 -24.82
N MET A 176 7.21 9.69 -24.94
CA MET A 176 7.31 8.47 -25.74
C MET A 176 6.75 7.25 -25.03
N ASP A 177 6.64 7.29 -23.70
CA ASP A 177 6.23 6.16 -22.85
C ASP A 177 6.89 4.83 -23.27
N ILE A 178 8.23 4.82 -23.30
CA ILE A 178 9.00 3.64 -23.74
C ILE A 178 8.67 2.46 -22.82
N GLY A 179 8.06 1.42 -23.38
CA GLY A 179 7.57 0.25 -22.65
C GLY A 179 6.11 0.34 -22.19
N GLY A 180 5.43 1.48 -22.37
CA GLY A 180 4.01 1.67 -22.07
C GLY A 180 3.67 1.78 -20.58
N PHE A 181 4.69 1.83 -19.71
CA PHE A 181 4.50 1.76 -18.26
C PHE A 181 3.78 2.98 -17.68
N VAL A 182 4.00 4.19 -18.21
CA VAL A 182 3.30 5.39 -17.74
C VAL A 182 1.81 5.31 -18.08
N GLY A 183 1.48 4.87 -19.29
CA GLY A 183 0.10 4.60 -19.70
C GLY A 183 -0.56 3.53 -18.85
N GLU A 184 0.16 2.45 -18.53
CA GLU A 184 -0.32 1.39 -17.64
C GLU A 184 -0.55 1.89 -16.21
N MET A 185 0.39 2.65 -15.65
CA MET A 185 0.25 3.27 -14.32
C MET A 185 -1.00 4.14 -14.25
N LYS A 186 -1.27 4.98 -15.26
CA LYS A 186 -2.48 5.82 -15.28
C LYS A 186 -3.78 5.01 -15.28
N LYS A 187 -3.80 3.86 -15.98
CA LYS A 187 -4.97 2.97 -15.99
C LYS A 187 -5.18 2.32 -14.63
N VAL A 188 -4.12 1.77 -14.04
CA VAL A 188 -4.14 1.15 -12.71
C VAL A 188 -4.58 2.15 -11.64
N ALA A 189 -4.03 3.38 -11.68
CA ALA A 189 -4.43 4.45 -10.78
C ALA A 189 -5.93 4.76 -10.88
N LEU A 190 -6.48 4.84 -12.09
CA LEU A 190 -7.91 5.09 -12.29
C LEU A 190 -8.80 3.95 -11.77
N GLU A 191 -8.38 2.69 -11.94
CA GLU A 191 -9.09 1.52 -11.42
C GLU A 191 -9.10 1.51 -9.89
N ALA A 192 -7.95 1.71 -9.25
CA ALA A 192 -7.84 1.79 -7.80
C ALA A 192 -8.62 2.98 -7.22
N ASP A 193 -8.52 4.16 -7.87
CA ASP A 193 -9.17 5.38 -7.42
C ASP A 193 -10.69 5.26 -7.32
N ARG A 194 -11.32 4.60 -8.31
CA ARG A 194 -12.77 4.35 -8.31
C ARG A 194 -13.22 3.50 -7.13
N VAL A 195 -12.47 2.45 -6.79
CA VAL A 195 -12.83 1.57 -5.66
C VAL A 195 -12.60 2.29 -4.34
N LEU A 196 -11.48 3.00 -4.21
CA LEU A 196 -11.19 3.79 -3.02
C LEU A 196 -12.20 4.92 -2.79
N ASP A 197 -12.67 5.58 -3.85
CA ASP A 197 -13.73 6.58 -3.75
C ASP A 197 -15.03 5.98 -3.21
N SER A 198 -15.43 4.82 -3.72
CA SER A 198 -16.59 4.06 -3.21
C SER A 198 -16.45 3.81 -1.70
N TRP A 199 -15.29 3.31 -1.26
CA TRP A 199 -15.02 3.07 0.15
C TRP A 199 -15.04 4.35 0.99
N VAL A 200 -14.40 5.42 0.54
CA VAL A 200 -14.38 6.70 1.27
C VAL A 200 -15.78 7.28 1.42
N ILE A 201 -16.61 7.21 0.38
CA ILE A 201 -18.00 7.68 0.43
C ILE A 201 -18.81 6.88 1.46
N GLU A 202 -18.73 5.55 1.40
CA GLU A 202 -19.42 4.65 2.34
C GLU A 202 -19.04 4.95 3.80
N HIS A 203 -17.77 5.19 4.09
CA HIS A 203 -17.31 5.50 5.45
C HIS A 203 -17.75 6.89 5.91
N VAL A 204 -17.75 7.89 5.01
CA VAL A 204 -18.26 9.23 5.31
C VAL A 204 -19.76 9.20 5.62
N GLU A 205 -20.54 8.44 4.86
CA GLU A 205 -21.97 8.25 5.11
C GLU A 205 -22.22 7.52 6.43
N ARG A 206 -21.51 6.41 6.67
CA ARG A 206 -21.56 5.66 7.94
C ARG A 206 -21.23 6.54 9.15
N MET A 207 -20.24 7.42 9.05
CA MET A 207 -19.89 8.36 10.13
C MET A 207 -20.99 9.39 10.43
N LYS A 208 -21.72 9.85 9.40
CA LYS A 208 -22.85 10.78 9.57
C LYS A 208 -24.02 10.08 10.28
N ASP A 209 -24.30 8.85 9.90
CA ASP A 209 -25.39 8.06 10.48
C ASP A 209 -25.06 7.55 11.90
N GLY A 210 -23.82 7.13 12.14
CA GLY A 210 -23.33 6.65 13.44
C GLY A 210 -23.29 7.73 14.52
N LYS A 211 -23.09 9.00 14.16
CA LYS A 211 -23.22 10.14 15.10
C LYS A 211 -24.64 10.27 15.68
N ASN A 212 -25.67 9.73 15.01
CA ASN A 212 -27.04 9.72 15.51
C ASN A 212 -27.37 8.51 16.41
N ASN A 213 -26.59 7.42 16.37
CA ASN A 213 -27.00 6.13 16.95
C ASN A 213 -26.10 5.53 18.05
N GLY A 214 -25.04 6.23 18.51
CA GLY A 214 -24.29 5.84 19.72
C GLY A 214 -23.62 4.45 19.70
N GLY A 215 -23.56 3.80 18.53
CA GLY A 215 -22.98 2.47 18.36
C GLY A 215 -21.45 2.49 18.43
N LYS A 216 -20.88 1.67 19.31
CA LYS A 216 -19.44 1.37 19.33
C LYS A 216 -19.12 0.33 18.25
N GLU A 217 -19.21 0.69 16.98
CA GLU A 217 -18.61 -0.13 15.93
C GLU A 217 -17.08 -0.07 16.03
N GLU A 218 -16.43 -1.17 15.68
CA GLU A 218 -14.98 -1.25 15.66
C GLU A 218 -14.45 -0.42 14.49
N ARG A 219 -13.79 0.71 14.79
CA ARG A 219 -13.23 1.60 13.77
C ARG A 219 -12.12 0.90 12.99
N ASP A 220 -12.23 0.91 11.67
CA ASP A 220 -11.17 0.51 10.74
C ASP A 220 -10.19 1.66 10.46
N PHE A 221 -9.16 1.41 9.65
CA PHE A 221 -8.14 2.43 9.36
C PHE A 221 -8.73 3.66 8.66
N MET A 222 -9.67 3.47 7.76
CA MET A 222 -10.31 4.57 7.04
C MET A 222 -11.13 5.46 7.99
N ASP A 223 -11.86 4.87 8.93
CA ASP A 223 -12.57 5.60 10.00
C ASP A 223 -11.60 6.42 10.86
N VAL A 224 -10.46 5.83 11.25
CA VAL A 224 -9.48 6.55 12.07
C VAL A 224 -8.93 7.74 11.27
N MET A 225 -8.57 7.55 10.00
CA MET A 225 -8.07 8.64 9.15
C MET A 225 -9.10 9.75 8.93
N LEU A 226 -10.36 9.40 8.65
CA LEU A 226 -11.45 10.37 8.50
C LEU A 226 -11.68 11.20 9.77
N ALA A 227 -11.56 10.58 10.95
CA ALA A 227 -11.71 11.26 12.23
C ALA A 227 -10.53 12.19 12.58
N MET A 228 -9.33 11.88 12.10
CA MET A 228 -8.11 12.64 12.42
C MET A 228 -7.85 13.80 11.45
N LEU A 229 -8.25 13.64 10.19
CA LEU A 229 -7.95 14.60 9.14
C LEU A 229 -9.09 15.62 8.99
N PRO A 230 -8.80 16.93 9.05
CA PRO A 230 -9.80 17.99 8.89
C PRO A 230 -10.45 17.97 7.50
N GLU A 231 -11.75 18.26 7.44
CA GLU A 231 -12.52 18.19 6.18
C GLU A 231 -12.13 19.30 5.19
N ASP A 232 -11.94 20.52 5.70
CA ASP A 232 -11.81 21.74 4.90
C ASP A 232 -10.35 22.24 4.75
N GLU A 233 -9.37 21.52 5.31
CA GLU A 233 -7.96 21.92 5.23
C GLU A 233 -7.16 21.07 4.25
N MET A 234 -6.19 21.73 3.61
CA MET A 234 -5.22 21.07 2.75
C MET A 234 -4.05 20.55 3.59
N ILE A 235 -3.82 19.25 3.55
CA ILE A 235 -2.74 18.59 4.30
C ILE A 235 -1.56 18.42 3.37
N GLY A 236 -0.50 19.20 3.58
CA GLY A 236 0.68 19.19 2.69
C GLY A 236 0.38 19.57 1.24
N GLY A 237 -0.68 20.34 0.99
CA GLY A 237 -1.12 20.70 -0.36
C GLY A 237 -2.07 19.70 -1.02
N PHE A 238 -2.52 18.67 -0.29
CA PHE A 238 -3.48 17.67 -0.77
C PHE A 238 -4.81 17.76 -0.02
N LYS A 239 -5.91 17.47 -0.73
CA LYS A 239 -7.23 17.35 -0.10
C LYS A 239 -7.26 16.11 0.81
N ARG A 240 -8.06 16.16 1.90
CA ARG A 240 -8.25 15.04 2.84
C ARG A 240 -8.45 13.69 2.14
N GLN A 241 -9.39 13.61 1.20
CA GLN A 241 -9.68 12.34 0.49
C GLN A 241 -8.48 11.80 -0.27
N VAL A 242 -7.69 12.68 -0.92
CA VAL A 242 -6.47 12.27 -1.63
C VAL A 242 -5.45 11.68 -0.66
N VAL A 243 -5.28 12.30 0.51
CA VAL A 243 -4.37 11.79 1.55
C VAL A 243 -4.83 10.43 2.09
N ILE A 244 -6.13 10.26 2.33
CA ILE A 244 -6.72 8.99 2.78
C ILE A 244 -6.46 7.90 1.75
N LYS A 245 -6.88 8.12 0.50
CA LYS A 245 -6.72 7.15 -0.59
C LYS A 245 -5.25 6.77 -0.80
N ALA A 246 -4.36 7.77 -0.86
CA ALA A 246 -2.93 7.54 -1.05
C ALA A 246 -2.28 6.79 0.12
N THR A 247 -2.74 7.02 1.36
CA THR A 247 -2.20 6.31 2.53
C THR A 247 -2.69 4.86 2.58
N VAL A 248 -3.98 4.64 2.30
CA VAL A 248 -4.60 3.30 2.25
C VAL A 248 -3.89 2.41 1.23
N MET A 249 -3.58 2.95 0.04
CA MET A 249 -2.81 2.23 -0.99
C MET A 249 -1.44 1.77 -0.49
N VAL A 250 -0.73 2.64 0.25
CA VAL A 250 0.63 2.35 0.73
C VAL A 250 0.64 1.41 1.93
N SER A 251 -0.39 1.44 2.79
CA SER A 251 -0.47 0.61 3.99
C SER A 251 -0.75 -0.87 3.75
N ASN A 252 -0.99 -1.28 2.50
CA ASN A 252 -1.17 -2.68 2.09
C ASN A 252 0.15 -3.41 1.75
N SER A 253 1.29 -2.72 1.89
CA SER A 253 2.64 -3.26 1.60
C SER A 253 3.40 -3.73 2.83
#